data_AF-A0A915A0A2-F1
#
_entry.id   AF-A0A915A0A2-F1
#
_cell.length_a   1.000
_cell.length_b   1.000
_cell.length_c   1.000
_cell.angle_alpha   90.00
_cell.angle_beta   90.00
_cell.angle_gamma   90.00
#
_symmetry.space_group_name_H-M   'P 1'
#
loop_
_entity.id
_entity.type
_entity.pdbx_description
1 polymer ?
#
loop_
_entity_poly.entity_id
_entity_poly.type
_entity_poly.pdbx_seq_one_letter_code
_entity_poly.pdbx_strand_id
1 'polypeptide(L)' 'LMLEVKMFQVVVTNSVPHDMQKLRCHKICTVDVSLVISEAIRRIYYGESMGQLFRGVTLND' A
#
# COMPACT_ATOMS: atom_id res chain seq x y z
N LEU A 1 13.61 5.09 -17.63
CA LEU A 1 13.98 5.18 -16.20
C LEU A 1 13.55 3.95 -15.39
N MET A 2 12.34 3.84 -14.80
CA MET A 2 12.00 2.66 -13.95
C MET A 2 12.14 1.29 -14.64
N LEU A 3 11.85 1.19 -15.94
CA LEU A 3 12.01 -0.05 -16.70
C LEU A 3 13.48 -0.50 -16.84
N GLU A 4 14.41 0.46 -16.88
CA GLU A 4 15.85 0.25 -17.08
C GLU A 4 16.60 -0.04 -15.78
N VAL A 5 15.96 0.16 -14.62
CA VAL A 5 16.56 -0.13 -13.31
C VAL A 5 16.58 -1.66 -13.09
N LYS A 6 17.71 -2.17 -12.58
CA LYS A 6 17.91 -3.56 -12.14
C LYS A 6 17.18 -3.82 -10.81
N MET A 7 15.88 -3.61 -10.81
CA MET A 7 14.97 -3.95 -9.71
C MET A 7 14.11 -5.12 -10.16
N PHE A 8 13.97 -6.15 -9.31
CA PHE A 8 13.13 -7.30 -9.60
C PHE A 8 11.64 -6.93 -9.58
N GLN A 9 11.22 -6.10 -8.62
CA GLN A 9 9.82 -5.72 -8.41
C GLN A 9 9.74 -4.36 -7.71
N VAL A 10 8.72 -3.58 -8.03
CA VAL A 10 8.41 -2.31 -7.38
C VAL A 10 7.08 -2.48 -6.67
N VAL A 11 7.09 -2.47 -5.35
CA VAL A 11 5.90 -2.62 -4.53
C VAL A 11 5.37 -1.24 -4.15
N VAL A 12 4.12 -0.95 -4.52
CA VAL A 12 3.43 0.31 -4.22
C VAL A 12 2.05 0.02 -3.64
N THR A 13 1.40 1.02 -3.03
CA THR A 13 0.00 0.89 -2.61
C THR A 13 -0.94 1.45 -3.68
N ASN A 14 -2.23 1.15 -3.58
CA ASN A 14 -3.29 1.77 -4.39
C ASN A 14 -3.76 3.14 -3.85
N SER A 15 -2.93 3.85 -3.07
CA SER A 15 -3.27 5.20 -2.57
C SER A 15 -3.42 6.25 -3.68
N VAL A 16 -2.77 6.02 -4.82
CA VAL A 16 -2.88 6.82 -6.04
C VAL A 16 -3.13 5.88 -7.22
N PRO A 17 -4.09 6.19 -8.13
CA PRO A 17 -4.34 5.38 -9.32
C PRO A 17 -3.11 5.28 -10.22
N HIS A 18 -2.81 4.08 -10.73
CA HIS A 18 -1.60 3.85 -11.53
C HIS A 18 -1.76 2.75 -12.60
N ASP A 19 -2.98 2.56 -13.13
CA ASP A 19 -3.29 1.54 -14.12
C ASP A 19 -2.53 1.74 -15.43
N MET A 20 -2.32 2.99 -15.86
CA MET A 20 -1.52 3.30 -17.05
C MET A 20 -0.04 2.90 -16.87
N GLN A 21 0.51 3.06 -15.66
CA GLN A 21 1.88 2.69 -15.34
C GLN A 21 2.03 1.16 -15.31
N LYS A 22 1.03 0.44 -14.80
CA LYS A 22 1.01 -1.03 -14.82
C LYS A 22 1.01 -1.59 -16.24
N LEU A 23 0.25 -0.98 -17.14
CA LEU A 23 0.23 -1.38 -18.56
C LEU A 23 1.62 -1.26 -19.21
N ARG A 24 2.45 -0.33 -18.75
CA ARG A 24 3.80 -0.07 -19.29
C ARG A 24 4.91 -0.80 -18.52
N CYS A 25 4.65 -1.26 -17.30
CA CYS A 25 5.67 -1.82 -16.41
C CYS A 25 5.14 -2.98 -15.58
N HIS A 26 5.45 -4.21 -16.01
CA HIS A 26 5.08 -5.45 -15.31
C HIS A 26 5.83 -5.67 -13.99
N LYS A 27 6.81 -4.82 -13.64
CA LYS A 27 7.52 -4.88 -12.36
C LYS A 27 6.68 -4.28 -11.22
N ILE A 28 5.61 -3.54 -11.52
CA ILE A 28 4.76 -2.91 -10.51
C ILE A 28 3.85 -3.95 -9.87
N CYS A 29 3.94 -4.06 -8.55
CA CYS A 29 3.04 -4.85 -7.72
C CYS A 29 2.32 -3.93 -6.75
N THR A 30 1.01 -4.10 -6.63
CA THR A 30 0.18 -3.24 -5.79
C THR A 30 -0.27 -3.98 -4.55
N VAL A 31 -0.04 -3.36 -3.40
CA VAL A 31 -0.65 -3.74 -2.13
C VAL A 31 -1.93 -2.93 -1.96
N ASP A 32 -3.04 -3.62 -1.77
CA ASP A 32 -4.31 -2.97 -1.47
C ASP A 32 -4.34 -2.47 -0.02
N VAL A 33 -4.58 -1.17 0.18
CA VAL A 33 -4.73 -0.53 1.50
C VAL A 33 -6.17 -0.12 1.80
N SER A 34 -7.14 -0.47 0.95
CA SER A 34 -8.55 -0.12 1.15
C SER A 34 -9.09 -0.64 2.48
N LEU A 35 -8.71 -1.86 2.90
CA LEU A 35 -9.12 -2.42 4.19
C LEU A 35 -8.61 -1.58 5.38
N VAL A 36 -7.34 -1.16 5.33
CA VAL A 36 -6.70 -0.38 6.40
C VAL A 36 -7.34 1.00 6.51
N ILE A 37 -7.59 1.65 5.37
CA ILE A 37 -8.27 2.96 5.33
C ILE A 37 -9.71 2.83 5.84
N SER A 38 -10.43 1.78 5.46
CA SER A 38 -11.81 1.55 5.92
C SER A 38 -11.88 1.33 7.43
N GLU A 39 -10.96 0.55 7.98
CA GLU A 39 -10.87 0.30 9.43
C GLU A 39 -10.44 1.56 10.20
N ALA A 40 -9.57 2.40 9.62
CA ALA A 40 -9.23 3.71 10.18
C ALA A 40 -10.47 4.60 10.30
N ILE A 41 -11.28 4.71 9.23
CA ILE A 41 -12.52 5.48 9.24
C ILE A 41 -13.50 4.93 10.30
N ARG A 42 -13.67 3.60 10.36
CA ARG A 42 -14.53 2.94 11.37
C ARG A 42 -14.10 3.30 12.80
N ARG A 43 -12.80 3.22 13.09
CA ARG A 43 -12.25 3.53 14.42
C ARG A 43 -12.44 4.99 14.80
N ILE A 44 -12.18 5.91 13.87
CA ILE A 44 -12.43 7.35 14.08
C ILE A 44 -13.90 7.60 14.41
N TYR A 45 -14.82 6.97 13.68
CA TYR A 45 -16.25 7.11 13.90
C TYR A 45 -16.70 6.65 15.30
N TYR A 46 -16.15 5.54 15.80
CA TYR A 46 -16.48 5.00 17.13
C TYR A 46 -15.56 5.50 18.25
N GLY A 47 -14.62 6.40 17.99
CA GLY A 47 -13.64 6.88 18.98
C GLY A 47 -12.69 5.80 19.48
N GLU A 48 -12.46 4.75 18.70
CA GLU A 48 -11.56 3.64 19.05
C GLU A 48 -10.08 4.00 18.80
N SER A 49 -9.17 3.36 19.54
CA SER A 49 -7.72 3.57 19.36
C SER A 49 -7.23 3.13 17.97
N MET A 50 -6.41 3.97 17.34
CA MET A 50 -5.73 3.68 16.08
C MET A 50 -4.53 2.72 16.24
N GLY A 51 -4.02 2.54 17.46
CA GLY A 51 -2.82 1.74 17.71
C GLY A 51 -2.93 0.28 17.24
N GLN A 52 -4.14 -0.28 17.18
CA GLN A 52 -4.37 -1.65 16.69
C GLN A 52 -4.07 -1.82 15.20
N LEU A 53 -4.15 -0.75 14.38
CA LEU A 53 -3.80 -0.81 12.96
C LEU A 53 -2.31 -1.09 12.71
N PHE A 54 -1.46 -0.80 13.70
CA PHE A 54 -0.01 -0.98 13.63
C PHE A 54 0.45 -2.24 14.38
N ARG A 55 -0.49 -3.04 14.90
CA ARG A 55 -0.15 -4.25 15.65
C ARG A 55 0.46 -5.30 14.71
N GLY A 56 1.66 -5.77 15.03
CA GLY A 56 2.34 -6.78 14.22
C GLY A 56 3.06 -6.23 12.99
N VAL A 57 3.15 -4.91 12.82
CA VAL A 57 4.08 -4.29 11.88
C VAL A 57 5.48 -4.44 12.47
N THR A 58 6.22 -5.47 12.06
CA THR A 58 7.66 -5.56 12.32
C THR A 58 8.38 -4.78 11.22
N LEU A 59 9.21 -3.81 11.61
CA LEU A 59 10.22 -3.27 10.72
C LEU A 59 11.27 -4.37 10.55
N ASN A 60 11.05 -5.27 9.60
CA ASN A 60 12.12 -6.14 9.13
C ASN A 60 12.96 -5.29 8.19
N ASP A 61 14.02 -4.67 8.74
CA ASP A 61 15.11 -4.09 7.97
C ASP A 61 15.91 -5.19 7.24
#